data_AF-A0A2N2S6J0-F1
#
_entry.id   AF-A0A2N2S6J0-F1
#
_cell.length_a   1.000
_cell.length_b   1.000
_cell.length_c   1.000
_cell.angle_alpha   90.00
_cell.angle_beta   90.00
_cell.angle_gamma   90.00
#
_symmetry.space_group_name_H-M   'P 1'
#
loop_
_entity.id
_entity.type
_entity.pdbx_description
1 polymer ?
#
loop_
_entity_poly.entity_id
_entity_poly.type
_entity_poly.pdbx_seq_one_letter_code
_entity_poly.pdbx_strand_id
1 'polypeptide(L)'
;MTSPIKRPPFAISFTPLMAAIAGSVWLLLRIVLSMQVGFSQMSVGEIMGAFAKGLWFDIAALAYLVVPFLLFSALMPNRWRARPWANKARWVMAFLVTFGLIFGAASEFIFWQEFTTRFNFIAVDYLIYTNEVIGNIRESYPVPLILLAIALFVLVTLLVISRFVRFDVTAKTAKNKFGLIAAAICLPVLSYQFVNVDQMEFSKNAYANELAGNGVFSFSAAARRNELDYDKFYKTIPQAQADAILAGNGLKRQP
;
A
#
# COMPACT_ATOMS: atom_id res chain seq x y z
N MET A 1 -6.58 -48.15 -8.78
CA MET A 1 -5.81 -47.07 -8.15
C MET A 1 -5.53 -46.00 -9.19
N THR A 2 -6.36 -44.96 -9.26
CA THR A 2 -6.16 -43.82 -10.16
C THR A 2 -5.12 -42.89 -9.56
N SER A 3 -3.95 -42.82 -10.19
CA SER A 3 -2.94 -41.80 -9.86
C SER A 3 -3.59 -40.42 -9.97
N PRO A 4 -3.53 -39.55 -8.94
CA PRO A 4 -4.03 -38.19 -9.07
C PRO A 4 -3.21 -37.49 -10.15
N ILE A 5 -3.90 -36.96 -11.17
CA ILE A 5 -3.30 -36.14 -12.23
C ILE A 5 -2.73 -34.89 -11.54
N LYS A 6 -1.45 -34.93 -11.17
CA LYS A 6 -0.72 -33.76 -10.68
C LYS A 6 -0.57 -32.80 -11.85
N ARG A 7 -1.48 -31.83 -11.96
CA ARG A 7 -1.35 -30.73 -12.92
C ARG A 7 0.02 -30.06 -12.70
N PRO A 8 0.79 -29.79 -13.75
CA PRO A 8 2.06 -29.09 -13.60
C PRO A 8 1.80 -27.70 -13.01
N PRO A 9 2.66 -27.21 -12.11
CA PRO A 9 2.50 -25.89 -11.51
C PRO A 9 2.56 -24.79 -12.59
N PHE A 10 1.76 -23.74 -12.40
CA PHE A 10 1.63 -22.62 -13.33
C PHE A 10 2.91 -21.77 -13.35
N ALA A 11 3.41 -21.46 -14.55
CA ALA A 11 4.58 -20.61 -14.72
C ALA A 11 4.18 -19.14 -14.71
N ILE A 12 4.70 -18.36 -13.75
CA ILE A 12 4.41 -16.93 -13.61
C ILE A 12 5.71 -16.12 -13.49
N SER A 13 5.73 -14.91 -14.03
CA SER A 13 6.83 -13.97 -13.74
C SER A 13 6.73 -13.45 -12.30
N PHE A 14 7.86 -13.04 -11.71
CA PHE A 14 7.90 -12.52 -10.34
C PHE A 14 6.99 -11.29 -10.14
N THR A 15 7.04 -10.34 -11.07
CA THR A 15 6.27 -9.09 -11.01
C THR A 15 4.76 -9.28 -10.89
N PRO A 16 4.07 -10.02 -11.78
CA PRO A 16 2.62 -10.23 -11.64
C PRO A 16 2.23 -11.03 -10.39
N LEU A 17 3.08 -11.95 -9.90
CA LEU A 17 2.83 -12.61 -8.62
C LEU A 17 2.81 -11.59 -7.47
N MET A 18 3.81 -10.71 -7.40
CA MET A 18 3.88 -9.69 -6.35
C MET A 18 2.73 -8.67 -6.49
N ALA A 19 2.37 -8.28 -7.71
CA ALA A 19 1.24 -7.39 -7.94
C ALA A 19 -0.09 -8.00 -7.48
N ALA A 20 -0.30 -9.30 -7.74
CA ALA A 20 -1.48 -10.02 -7.28
C ALA A 20 -1.53 -10.13 -5.75
N ILE A 21 -0.39 -10.40 -5.09
CA ILE A 21 -0.30 -10.43 -3.62
C ILE A 21 -0.62 -9.05 -3.04
N ALA A 22 0.03 -7.98 -3.54
CA ALA A 22 -0.21 -6.62 -3.05
C ALA A 22 -1.66 -6.18 -3.24
N GLY A 23 -2.23 -6.37 -4.44
CA GLY A 23 -3.63 -6.07 -4.70
C GLY A 23 -4.58 -6.86 -3.81
N SER A 24 -4.27 -8.13 -3.52
CA SER A 24 -5.06 -8.95 -2.60
C SER A 24 -4.99 -8.43 -1.16
N VAL A 25 -3.81 -8.06 -0.68
CA VAL A 25 -3.63 -7.48 0.66
C VAL A 25 -4.41 -6.17 0.81
N TRP A 26 -4.30 -5.25 -0.15
CA TRP A 26 -4.99 -3.97 -0.09
C TRP A 26 -6.51 -4.10 -0.21
N LEU A 27 -6.98 -5.00 -1.08
CA LEU A 27 -8.41 -5.31 -1.18
C LEU A 27 -8.96 -5.90 0.13
N LEU A 28 -8.26 -6.89 0.70
CA LEU A 28 -8.65 -7.51 1.97
C LEU A 28 -8.67 -6.48 3.10
N LEU A 29 -7.65 -5.63 3.19
CA LEU A 29 -7.62 -4.55 4.17
C LEU A 29 -8.83 -3.62 3.99
N ARG A 30 -9.14 -3.19 2.76
CA ARG A 30 -10.31 -2.34 2.48
C ARG A 30 -11.62 -3.00 2.89
N ILE A 31 -11.77 -4.31 2.65
CA ILE A 31 -12.94 -5.08 3.11
C ILE A 31 -13.02 -5.05 4.64
N VAL A 32 -11.93 -5.37 5.34
CA VAL A 32 -11.87 -5.37 6.81
C VAL A 32 -12.24 -4.00 7.38
N LEU A 33 -11.67 -2.92 6.84
CA LEU A 33 -11.96 -1.56 7.30
C LEU A 33 -13.41 -1.14 7.00
N SER A 34 -13.95 -1.56 5.85
CA SER A 34 -15.35 -1.31 5.50
C SER A 34 -16.31 -2.03 6.46
N MET A 35 -15.96 -3.26 6.86
CA MET A 35 -16.73 -4.01 7.87
C MET A 35 -16.66 -3.34 9.24
N GLN A 36 -15.53 -2.75 9.59
CA GLN A 36 -15.36 -2.03 10.86
C GLN A 36 -16.20 -0.75 10.93
N VAL A 37 -16.22 0.04 9.85
CA VAL A 37 -17.08 1.23 9.76
C VAL A 37 -18.55 0.85 9.92
N GLY A 38 -18.94 -0.30 9.37
CA GLY A 38 -20.31 -0.79 9.37
C GLY A 38 -21.11 -0.24 8.18
N PHE A 39 -21.83 -1.13 7.50
CA PHE A 39 -22.55 -0.81 6.27
C PHE A 39 -23.70 0.19 6.45
N SER A 40 -24.12 0.49 7.68
CA SER A 40 -25.14 1.52 7.96
C SER A 40 -24.60 2.94 7.89
N GLN A 41 -23.28 3.12 7.97
CA GLN A 41 -22.64 4.45 7.96
C GLN A 41 -22.41 4.99 6.54
N MET A 42 -22.59 4.15 5.50
CA MET A 42 -22.36 4.51 4.11
C MET A 42 -23.51 4.01 3.24
N SER A 43 -23.91 4.81 2.26
CA SER A 43 -24.82 4.36 1.21
C SER A 43 -24.15 3.31 0.30
N VAL A 44 -24.96 2.53 -0.41
CA VAL A 44 -24.46 1.54 -1.39
C VAL A 44 -23.61 2.21 -2.47
N GLY A 45 -23.99 3.42 -2.91
CA GLY A 45 -23.23 4.21 -3.88
C GLY A 45 -21.85 4.61 -3.37
N GLU A 46 -21.75 4.99 -2.10
CA GLU A 46 -20.48 5.32 -1.44
C GLU A 46 -19.58 4.10 -1.28
N ILE A 47 -20.14 2.95 -0.92
CA ILE A 47 -19.37 1.70 -0.84
C ILE A 47 -18.81 1.35 -2.22
N MET A 48 -19.64 1.35 -3.27
CA MET A 48 -19.17 1.06 -4.63
C MET A 48 -18.10 2.08 -5.09
N GLY A 49 -18.32 3.37 -4.80
CA GLY A 49 -17.35 4.42 -5.08
C GLY A 49 -16.02 4.22 -4.34
N ALA A 50 -16.07 3.86 -3.07
CA ALA A 50 -14.89 3.60 -2.25
C ALA A 50 -14.07 2.42 -2.78
N PHE A 51 -14.71 1.35 -3.25
CA PHE A 51 -14.00 0.22 -3.84
C PHE A 51 -13.48 0.51 -5.25
N ALA A 52 -14.25 1.22 -6.08
CA ALA A 52 -13.82 1.59 -7.43
C ALA A 52 -12.63 2.58 -7.41
N LYS A 53 -12.73 3.65 -6.61
CA LYS A 53 -11.61 4.57 -6.39
C LYS A 53 -10.47 3.90 -5.62
N GLY A 54 -10.79 3.02 -4.67
CA GLY A 54 -9.84 2.16 -4.00
C GLY A 54 -8.95 1.40 -4.98
N LEU A 55 -9.56 0.72 -5.96
CA LEU A 55 -8.82 0.01 -7.01
C LEU A 55 -7.97 0.97 -7.86
N TRP A 56 -8.45 2.18 -8.14
CA TRP A 56 -7.68 3.21 -8.84
C TRP A 56 -6.40 3.59 -8.08
N PHE A 57 -6.51 3.83 -6.76
CA PHE A 57 -5.36 4.11 -5.91
C PHE A 57 -4.45 2.89 -5.69
N ASP A 58 -5.01 1.68 -5.68
CA ASP A 58 -4.21 0.44 -5.65
C ASP A 58 -3.38 0.29 -6.94
N ILE A 59 -3.95 0.58 -8.11
CA ILE A 59 -3.22 0.57 -9.39
C ILE A 59 -2.11 1.62 -9.37
N ALA A 60 -2.40 2.81 -8.85
CA ALA A 60 -1.42 3.89 -8.68
C ALA A 60 -0.25 3.46 -7.78
N ALA A 61 -0.54 2.88 -6.61
CA ALA A 61 0.49 2.36 -5.71
C ALA A 61 1.29 1.21 -6.35
N LEU A 62 0.62 0.28 -7.05
CA LEU A 62 1.25 -0.81 -7.79
C LEU A 62 2.24 -0.29 -8.83
N ALA A 63 1.90 0.80 -9.52
CA ALA A 63 2.73 1.40 -10.56
C ALA A 63 4.13 1.77 -10.06
N TYR A 64 4.28 2.13 -8.79
CA TYR A 64 5.57 2.34 -8.13
C TYR A 64 6.16 1.05 -7.55
N LEU A 65 5.34 0.23 -6.88
CA LEU A 65 5.80 -1.00 -6.22
C LEU A 65 6.50 -1.97 -7.18
N VAL A 66 6.01 -2.08 -8.42
CA VAL A 66 6.54 -3.05 -9.40
C VAL A 66 7.84 -2.62 -10.07
N VAL A 67 8.20 -1.33 -10.01
CA VAL A 67 9.39 -0.76 -10.67
C VAL A 67 10.67 -1.54 -10.35
N PRO A 68 11.07 -1.77 -9.08
CA PRO A 68 12.29 -2.53 -8.77
C PRO A 68 12.25 -3.95 -9.38
N PHE A 69 11.08 -4.58 -9.45
CA PHE A 69 10.94 -5.93 -9.97
C PHE A 69 11.06 -5.97 -11.50
N LEU A 70 10.50 -4.97 -12.18
CA LEU A 70 10.62 -4.80 -13.63
C LEU A 70 12.09 -4.55 -14.01
N LEU A 71 12.77 -3.63 -13.32
CA LEU A 71 14.18 -3.31 -13.54
C LEU A 71 15.07 -4.53 -13.27
N PHE A 72 14.89 -5.20 -12.13
CA PHE A 72 15.65 -6.40 -11.81
C PHE A 72 15.44 -7.49 -12.87
N SER A 73 14.19 -7.71 -13.30
CA SER A 73 13.88 -8.66 -14.37
C SER A 73 14.48 -8.27 -15.71
N ALA A 74 14.58 -6.97 -16.05
CA ALA A 74 15.19 -6.51 -17.31
C ALA A 74 16.71 -6.68 -17.29
N LEU A 75 17.35 -6.29 -16.19
CA LEU A 75 18.80 -6.27 -16.01
C LEU A 75 19.39 -7.68 -15.80
N MET A 76 18.62 -8.62 -15.26
CA MET A 76 19.11 -9.98 -15.00
C MET A 76 19.60 -10.70 -16.29
N PRO A 77 20.86 -11.15 -16.32
CA PRO A 77 21.41 -11.96 -17.41
C PRO A 77 20.62 -13.26 -17.62
N ASN A 78 20.39 -13.65 -18.89
CA ASN A 78 19.62 -14.86 -19.21
C ASN A 78 20.26 -16.14 -18.62
N ARG A 79 21.59 -16.20 -18.55
CA ARG A 79 22.35 -17.30 -17.93
C ARG A 79 22.07 -17.52 -16.44
N TRP A 80 21.52 -16.52 -15.74
CA TRP A 80 21.22 -16.60 -14.32
C TRP A 80 19.76 -16.99 -14.03
N ARG A 81 18.83 -16.77 -14.97
CA ARG A 81 17.38 -16.95 -14.74
C ARG A 81 16.99 -18.36 -14.32
N ALA A 82 17.63 -19.37 -14.91
CA ALA A 82 17.39 -20.78 -14.63
C ALA A 82 18.24 -21.33 -13.47
N ARG A 83 19.13 -20.52 -12.85
CA ARG A 83 19.99 -21.00 -11.76
C ARG A 83 19.19 -21.19 -10.47
N PRO A 84 19.52 -22.22 -9.66
CA PRO A 84 18.80 -22.51 -8.42
C PRO A 84 18.92 -21.36 -7.41
N TRP A 85 20.07 -20.69 -7.35
CA TRP A 85 20.25 -19.52 -6.47
C TRP A 85 19.31 -18.36 -6.85
N ALA A 86 19.05 -18.14 -8.15
CA ALA A 86 18.14 -17.10 -8.61
C ALA A 86 16.68 -17.44 -8.28
N ASN A 87 16.32 -18.73 -8.28
CA ASN A 87 15.03 -19.18 -7.78
C ASN A 87 14.90 -18.95 -6.27
N LYS A 88 15.92 -19.30 -5.47
CA LYS A 88 15.95 -19.04 -4.03
C LYS A 88 15.84 -17.54 -3.72
N ALA A 89 16.60 -16.70 -4.43
CA ALA A 89 16.56 -15.25 -4.28
C ALA A 89 15.17 -14.66 -4.58
N ARG A 90 14.48 -15.15 -5.62
CA ARG A 90 13.08 -14.74 -5.90
C ARG A 90 12.14 -15.09 -4.75
N TRP A 91 12.24 -16.27 -4.16
CA TRP A 91 11.40 -16.63 -3.02
C TRP A 91 11.73 -15.85 -1.74
N VAL A 92 13.02 -15.57 -1.48
CA VAL A 92 13.43 -14.69 -0.36
C VAL A 92 12.89 -13.27 -0.58
N MET A 93 13.00 -12.73 -1.79
CA MET A 93 12.44 -11.42 -2.11
C MET A 93 10.92 -11.40 -2.00
N ALA A 94 10.23 -12.45 -2.46
CA ALA A 94 8.78 -12.60 -2.27
C ALA A 94 8.42 -12.58 -0.79
N PHE A 95 9.19 -13.26 0.06
CA PHE A 95 9.00 -13.24 1.51
C PHE A 95 9.14 -11.82 2.08
N LEU A 96 10.23 -11.13 1.77
CA LEU A 96 10.48 -9.77 2.31
C LEU A 96 9.43 -8.77 1.86
N VAL A 97 9.04 -8.80 0.58
CA VAL A 97 8.01 -7.90 0.03
C VAL A 97 6.65 -8.21 0.64
N THR A 98 6.26 -9.49 0.71
CA THR A 98 4.97 -9.88 1.29
C THR A 98 4.93 -9.58 2.79
N PHE A 99 6.04 -9.78 3.51
CA PHE A 99 6.18 -9.38 4.90
C PHE A 99 5.96 -7.88 5.08
N GLY A 100 6.62 -7.04 4.27
CA GLY A 100 6.43 -5.59 4.29
C GLY A 100 4.99 -5.17 3.99
N LEU A 101 4.32 -5.83 3.03
CA LEU A 101 2.92 -5.57 2.68
C LEU A 101 1.97 -5.92 3.83
N ILE A 102 2.13 -7.10 4.45
CA ILE A 102 1.28 -7.52 5.57
C ILE A 102 1.56 -6.68 6.82
N PHE A 103 2.82 -6.36 7.09
CA PHE A 103 3.19 -5.44 8.18
C PHE A 103 2.60 -4.05 7.94
N GLY A 104 2.70 -3.51 6.72
CA GLY A 104 2.06 -2.24 6.35
C GLY A 104 0.55 -2.27 6.57
N ALA A 105 -0.13 -3.33 6.13
CA ALA A 105 -1.57 -3.49 6.33
C ALA A 105 -1.97 -3.63 7.81
N ALA A 106 -1.16 -4.33 8.62
CA ALA A 106 -1.39 -4.44 10.06
C ALA A 106 -1.20 -3.09 10.77
N SER A 107 -0.14 -2.36 10.42
CA SER A 107 0.10 -1.00 10.92
C SER A 107 -1.02 -0.04 10.52
N GLU A 108 -1.51 -0.15 9.29
CA GLU A 108 -2.62 0.67 8.79
C GLU A 108 -3.94 0.33 9.48
N PHE A 109 -4.17 -0.95 9.78
CA PHE A 109 -5.33 -1.38 10.56
C PHE A 109 -5.33 -0.77 11.97
N ILE A 110 -4.18 -0.77 12.65
CA ILE A 110 -4.04 -0.15 13.98
C ILE A 110 -4.20 1.38 13.88
N PHE A 111 -3.58 2.00 12.88
CA PHE A 111 -3.71 3.42 12.61
C PHE A 111 -5.18 3.82 12.36
N TRP A 112 -5.93 2.98 11.65
CA TRP A 112 -7.35 3.16 11.43
C TRP A 112 -8.17 3.07 12.73
N GLN A 113 -7.81 2.22 13.70
CA GLN A 113 -8.50 2.19 14.99
C GLN A 113 -8.43 3.54 15.70
N GLU A 114 -7.27 4.20 15.60
CA GLU A 114 -6.99 5.42 16.34
C GLU A 114 -7.55 6.66 15.62
N PHE A 115 -7.28 6.79 14.32
CA PHE A 115 -7.57 8.00 13.57
C PHE A 115 -8.74 7.86 12.60
N THR A 116 -9.19 6.63 12.33
CA THR A 116 -10.22 6.33 11.32
C THR A 116 -9.94 6.93 9.95
N THR A 117 -8.65 7.03 9.60
CA THR A 117 -8.19 7.47 8.28
C THR A 117 -7.16 6.50 7.74
N ARG A 118 -6.87 6.62 6.44
CA ARG A 118 -5.66 6.01 5.87
C ARG A 118 -4.42 6.72 6.40
N PHE A 119 -3.25 6.15 6.13
CA PHE A 119 -1.99 6.84 6.42
C PHE A 119 -1.98 8.24 5.79
N ASN A 120 -1.64 9.20 6.62
CA ASN A 120 -1.62 10.63 6.29
C ASN A 120 -0.37 11.25 6.94
N PHE A 121 -0.37 12.58 7.10
CA PHE A 121 0.74 13.32 7.69
C PHE A 121 1.12 12.84 9.10
N ILE A 122 0.15 12.42 9.93
CA ILE A 122 0.42 11.90 11.29
C ILE A 122 1.33 10.67 11.24
N ALA A 123 1.09 9.77 10.26
CA ALA A 123 1.94 8.59 10.07
C ALA A 123 3.38 8.97 9.65
N VAL A 124 3.56 10.08 8.93
CA VAL A 124 4.87 10.60 8.55
C VAL A 124 5.58 11.16 9.78
N ASP A 125 4.90 11.97 10.59
CA ASP A 125 5.45 12.52 11.84
C ASP A 125 5.92 11.43 12.79
N TYR A 126 5.20 10.31 12.88
CA TYR A 126 5.60 9.18 13.72
C TYR A 126 6.93 8.54 13.28
N LEU A 127 7.28 8.65 12.00
CA LEU A 127 8.55 8.17 11.46
C LEU A 127 9.67 9.22 11.53
N ILE A 128 9.34 10.49 11.75
CA ILE A 128 10.31 11.55 12.03
C ILE A 128 10.66 11.54 13.54
N TYR A 129 9.64 11.48 14.40
CA TYR A 129 9.76 11.52 15.86
C TYR A 129 9.78 10.12 16.49
N THR A 130 10.74 9.30 16.04
CA THR A 130 10.76 7.86 16.31
C THR A 130 10.98 7.45 17.76
N ASN A 131 11.75 8.22 18.55
CA ASN A 131 12.15 7.80 19.90
C ASN A 131 10.95 7.62 20.84
N GLU A 132 10.02 8.57 20.81
CA GLU A 132 8.82 8.55 21.66
C GLU A 132 7.84 7.47 21.15
N VAL A 133 7.59 7.45 19.83
CA VAL A 133 6.61 6.54 19.23
C VAL A 133 7.05 5.08 19.36
N ILE A 134 8.33 4.75 19.11
CA ILE A 134 8.82 3.37 19.25
C ILE A 134 8.76 2.91 20.70
N GLY A 135 9.06 3.79 21.67
CA GLY A 135 8.90 3.51 23.09
C GLY A 135 7.46 3.11 23.42
N ASN A 136 6.52 3.98 23.06
CA ASN A 136 5.09 3.76 23.31
C ASN A 136 4.57 2.47 22.66
N ILE A 137 5.00 2.17 21.42
CA ILE A 137 4.58 0.95 20.72
C ILE A 137 5.11 -0.31 21.43
N ARG A 138 6.36 -0.29 21.91
CA ARG A 138 6.97 -1.45 22.59
C ARG A 138 6.35 -1.72 23.96
N GLU A 139 5.89 -0.68 24.64
CA GLU A 139 5.16 -0.82 25.91
C GLU A 139 3.72 -1.29 25.69
N SER A 140 3.08 -0.81 24.62
CA SER A 140 1.65 -1.10 24.34
C SER A 140 1.42 -2.45 23.65
N TYR A 141 2.39 -2.95 22.88
CA TYR A 141 2.20 -4.13 22.04
C TYR A 141 3.35 -5.13 22.18
N PRO A 142 3.06 -6.45 22.13
CA PRO A 142 4.09 -7.47 22.07
C PRO A 142 4.70 -7.53 20.66
N VAL A 143 5.44 -6.49 20.27
CA VAL A 143 5.99 -6.31 18.91
C VAL A 143 6.73 -7.56 18.40
N PRO A 144 7.60 -8.24 19.17
CA PRO A 144 8.26 -9.45 18.69
C PRO A 144 7.28 -10.56 18.30
N LEU A 145 6.19 -10.74 19.05
CA LEU A 145 5.17 -11.75 18.75
C LEU A 145 4.38 -11.38 17.49
N ILE A 146 4.06 -10.11 17.29
CA ILE A 146 3.38 -9.62 16.10
C ILE A 146 4.26 -9.86 14.86
N LEU A 147 5.54 -9.48 14.91
CA LEU A 147 6.47 -9.70 13.80
C LEU A 147 6.66 -11.20 13.51
N LEU A 148 6.73 -12.03 14.55
CA LEU A 148 6.82 -13.49 14.39
C LEU A 148 5.55 -14.05 13.74
N ALA A 149 4.36 -13.63 14.18
CA ALA A 149 3.09 -14.07 13.62
C ALA A 149 2.98 -13.70 12.13
N ILE A 150 3.35 -12.47 11.75
CA ILE A 150 3.40 -12.04 10.35
C ILE A 150 4.40 -12.89 9.56
N ALA A 151 5.61 -13.11 10.09
CA ALA A 151 6.63 -13.91 9.42
C ALA A 151 6.15 -15.35 9.17
N LEU A 152 5.53 -16.00 10.17
CA LEU A 152 4.98 -17.34 10.03
C LEU A 152 3.82 -17.38 9.03
N PHE A 153 2.90 -16.41 9.09
CA PHE A 153 1.79 -16.31 8.16
C PHE A 153 2.27 -16.16 6.71
N VAL A 154 3.24 -15.28 6.47
CA VAL A 154 3.83 -15.08 5.14
C VAL A 154 4.57 -16.32 4.68
N LEU A 155 5.34 -16.97 5.56
CA LEU A 155 6.05 -18.21 5.24
C LEU A 155 5.06 -19.30 4.80
N VAL A 156 4.01 -19.56 5.59
CA VAL A 156 2.99 -20.56 5.27
C VAL A 156 2.30 -20.22 3.95
N THR A 157 1.89 -18.97 3.76
CA THR A 157 1.23 -18.50 2.54
C THR A 157 2.10 -18.73 1.30
N LEU A 158 3.37 -18.34 1.34
CA LEU A 158 4.28 -18.52 0.21
C LEU A 158 4.64 -20.00 -0.02
N LEU A 159 4.73 -20.81 1.04
CA LEU A 159 4.90 -22.26 0.91
C LEU A 159 3.71 -22.89 0.19
N VAL A 160 2.48 -22.48 0.51
CA VAL A 160 1.27 -22.94 -0.20
C VAL A 160 1.31 -22.50 -1.67
N ILE A 161 1.55 -21.21 -1.95
CA ILE A 161 1.65 -20.68 -3.32
C ILE A 161 2.73 -21.43 -4.13
N SER A 162 3.87 -21.75 -3.51
CA SER A 162 4.98 -22.47 -4.17
C SER A 162 4.62 -23.88 -4.63
N ARG A 163 3.55 -24.48 -4.10
CA ARG A 163 3.03 -25.78 -4.57
C ARG A 163 2.32 -25.67 -5.92
N PHE A 164 1.74 -24.51 -6.22
CA PHE A 164 0.93 -24.26 -7.42
C PHE A 164 1.66 -23.45 -8.47
N VAL A 165 2.70 -22.71 -8.07
CA VAL A 165 3.36 -21.71 -8.91
C VAL A 165 4.85 -22.00 -9.03
N ARG A 166 5.39 -21.84 -10.23
CA ARG A 166 6.83 -21.75 -10.49
C ARG A 166 7.15 -20.44 -11.18
N PHE A 167 8.34 -19.91 -10.90
CA PHE A 167 8.76 -18.71 -11.60
C PHE A 167 9.19 -19.01 -13.03
N ASP A 168 8.69 -18.21 -13.97
CA ASP A 168 9.15 -18.20 -15.36
C ASP A 168 10.66 -17.92 -15.42
N VAL A 169 11.40 -18.82 -16.06
CA VAL A 169 12.85 -18.73 -16.27
C VAL A 169 13.22 -18.49 -17.73
N THR A 170 12.23 -18.29 -18.59
CA THR A 170 12.41 -18.08 -20.03
C THR A 170 13.35 -16.90 -20.28
N ALA A 171 14.32 -17.13 -21.18
CA ALA A 171 15.24 -16.10 -21.60
C ALA A 171 14.47 -14.90 -22.18
N LYS A 172 14.86 -13.68 -21.80
CA LYS A 172 14.23 -12.46 -22.31
C LYS A 172 15.06 -11.92 -23.48
N THR A 173 14.39 -11.64 -24.59
CA THR A 173 14.98 -10.96 -25.77
C THR A 173 15.25 -9.49 -25.46
N ALA A 174 16.01 -8.80 -26.32
CA ALA A 174 16.23 -7.36 -26.19
C ALA A 174 14.91 -6.58 -26.19
N LYS A 175 13.96 -6.96 -27.05
CA LYS A 175 12.61 -6.37 -27.09
C LYS A 175 11.86 -6.54 -25.75
N ASN A 176 11.90 -7.73 -25.16
CA ASN A 176 11.25 -7.97 -23.87
C ASN A 176 11.87 -7.12 -22.75
N LYS A 177 13.21 -7.01 -22.72
CA LYS A 177 13.92 -6.18 -21.74
C LYS A 177 13.59 -4.70 -21.91
N PHE A 178 13.55 -4.21 -23.15
CA PHE A 178 13.12 -2.85 -23.45
C PHE A 178 11.69 -2.59 -22.97
N GLY A 179 10.75 -3.51 -23.23
CA GLY A 179 9.38 -3.39 -22.73
C GLY A 179 9.29 -3.34 -21.20
N LEU A 180 10.11 -4.10 -20.47
CA LEU A 180 10.18 -4.05 -19.01
C LEU A 180 10.72 -2.70 -18.50
N ILE A 181 11.76 -2.16 -19.13
CA ILE A 181 12.33 -0.84 -18.78
C ILE A 181 11.34 0.27 -19.10
N ALA A 182 10.72 0.23 -20.28
CA ALA A 182 9.68 1.17 -20.67
C ALA A 182 8.52 1.16 -19.66
N ALA A 183 8.03 -0.03 -19.27
CA ALA A 183 7.00 -0.14 -18.23
C ALA A 183 7.46 0.41 -16.88
N ALA A 184 8.72 0.16 -16.47
CA ALA A 184 9.28 0.67 -15.21
C ALA A 184 9.36 2.21 -15.16
N ILE A 185 9.40 2.88 -16.32
CA ILE A 185 9.40 4.34 -16.42
C ILE A 185 7.96 4.86 -16.61
N CYS A 186 7.21 4.31 -17.57
CA CYS A 186 5.89 4.81 -17.93
C CYS A 186 4.87 4.65 -16.79
N LEU A 187 4.86 3.51 -16.07
CA LEU A 187 3.89 3.28 -15.01
C LEU A 187 3.93 4.36 -13.90
N PRO A 188 5.07 4.66 -13.25
CA PRO A 188 5.11 5.70 -12.23
C PRO A 188 4.88 7.11 -12.80
N VAL A 189 5.27 7.41 -14.04
CA VAL A 189 4.96 8.70 -14.70
C VAL A 189 3.46 8.86 -14.92
N LEU A 190 2.78 7.82 -15.41
CA LEU A 190 1.34 7.85 -15.59
C LEU A 190 0.63 7.98 -14.23
N SER A 191 1.07 7.25 -13.22
CA SER A 191 0.51 7.39 -11.87
C SER A 191 0.69 8.82 -11.34
N TYR A 192 1.86 9.43 -11.54
CA TYR A 192 2.11 10.80 -11.11
C TYR A 192 1.22 11.82 -11.85
N GLN A 193 1.02 11.62 -13.15
CA GLN A 193 0.27 12.56 -13.99
C GLN A 193 -1.24 12.50 -13.75
N PHE A 194 -1.79 11.31 -13.50
CA PHE A 194 -3.24 11.08 -13.48
C PHE A 194 -3.83 10.87 -12.09
N VAL A 195 -3.00 10.59 -11.07
CA VAL A 195 -3.48 10.23 -9.73
C VAL A 195 -3.01 11.27 -8.73
N ASN A 196 -3.98 11.88 -8.05
CA ASN A 196 -3.76 12.80 -6.95
C ASN A 196 -4.56 12.31 -5.73
N VAL A 197 -3.98 12.38 -4.53
CA VAL A 197 -4.63 12.03 -3.27
C VAL A 197 -5.95 12.78 -3.05
N ASP A 198 -6.08 13.99 -3.58
CA ASP A 198 -7.33 14.79 -3.51
C ASP A 198 -8.51 14.07 -4.21
N GLN A 199 -8.23 13.16 -5.16
CA GLN A 199 -9.25 12.34 -5.81
C GLN A 199 -9.92 11.35 -4.83
N MET A 200 -9.38 11.14 -3.63
CA MET A 200 -10.05 10.37 -2.57
C MET A 200 -11.35 11.04 -2.13
N GLU A 201 -11.49 12.37 -2.26
CA GLU A 201 -12.68 13.09 -1.85
C GLU A 201 -13.74 13.06 -2.94
N PHE A 202 -14.70 12.15 -2.81
CA PHE A 202 -15.77 11.95 -3.79
C PHE A 202 -17.17 11.99 -3.19
N SER A 203 -17.28 11.83 -1.87
CA SER A 203 -18.51 11.98 -1.10
C SER A 203 -18.32 13.04 0.00
N LYS A 204 -19.43 13.47 0.59
CA LYS A 204 -19.45 14.21 1.86
C LYS A 204 -19.13 13.30 3.07
N ASN A 205 -19.15 11.98 2.87
CA ASN A 205 -18.86 11.00 3.91
C ASN A 205 -17.36 10.73 4.02
N ALA A 206 -16.77 11.12 5.16
CA ALA A 206 -15.36 10.94 5.43
C ALA A 206 -14.93 9.46 5.38
N TYR A 207 -15.74 8.53 5.90
CA TYR A 207 -15.41 7.10 5.85
C TYR A 207 -15.27 6.59 4.41
N ALA A 208 -16.19 7.01 3.53
CA ALA A 208 -16.16 6.60 2.13
C ALA A 208 -14.90 7.12 1.43
N ASN A 209 -14.54 8.38 1.69
CA ASN A 209 -13.34 9.01 1.12
C ASN A 209 -12.05 8.34 1.61
N GLU A 210 -11.96 8.02 2.90
CA GLU A 210 -10.78 7.34 3.45
C GLU A 210 -10.70 5.88 2.98
N LEU A 211 -11.82 5.17 2.85
CA LEU A 211 -11.83 3.82 2.29
C LEU A 211 -11.42 3.75 0.82
N ALA A 212 -11.64 4.84 0.06
CA ALA A 212 -11.18 4.99 -1.32
C ALA A 212 -9.65 5.10 -1.45
N GLY A 213 -8.93 5.40 -0.38
CA GLY A 213 -7.48 5.54 -0.43
C GLY A 213 -6.73 4.20 -0.45
N ASN A 214 -5.43 4.32 -0.71
CA ASN A 214 -4.42 3.28 -0.48
C ASN A 214 -3.37 3.85 0.48
N GLY A 215 -3.14 3.22 1.63
CA GLY A 215 -2.25 3.75 2.66
C GLY A 215 -0.83 4.05 2.15
N VAL A 216 -0.26 3.23 1.29
CA VAL A 216 1.09 3.47 0.74
C VAL A 216 1.11 4.69 -0.18
N PHE A 217 0.08 4.85 -1.01
CA PHE A 217 -0.05 6.01 -1.89
C PHE A 217 -0.27 7.29 -1.08
N SER A 218 -1.22 7.27 -0.13
CA SER A 218 -1.56 8.41 0.72
C SER A 218 -0.40 8.83 1.61
N PHE A 219 0.33 7.86 2.20
CA PHE A 219 1.57 8.11 2.95
C PHE A 219 2.61 8.82 2.08
N SER A 220 2.85 8.33 0.86
CA SER A 220 3.83 8.92 -0.06
C SER A 220 3.42 10.31 -0.57
N ALA A 221 2.12 10.56 -0.69
CA ALA A 221 1.59 11.89 -0.99
C ALA A 221 1.77 12.85 0.20
N ALA A 222 1.44 12.40 1.41
CA ALA A 222 1.59 13.17 2.64
C ALA A 222 3.05 13.53 2.91
N ALA A 223 3.99 12.58 2.76
CA ALA A 223 5.42 12.82 2.94
C ALA A 223 5.99 13.86 1.97
N ARG A 224 5.37 14.05 0.79
CA ARG A 224 5.77 15.07 -0.19
C ARG A 224 5.17 16.44 0.09
N ARG A 225 3.93 16.50 0.59
CA ARG A 225 3.23 17.75 0.92
C ARG A 225 3.69 18.33 2.25
N ASN A 226 4.08 17.48 3.19
CA ASN A 226 4.66 17.80 4.50
C ASN A 226 3.84 18.81 5.34
N GLU A 227 2.52 18.84 5.14
CA GLU A 227 1.59 19.70 5.87
C GLU A 227 0.31 18.92 6.22
N LEU A 228 -0.21 19.16 7.42
CA LEU A 228 -1.52 18.68 7.85
C LEU A 228 -2.60 19.59 7.28
N ASP A 229 -3.62 19.02 6.65
CA ASP A 229 -4.79 19.78 6.20
C ASP A 229 -5.66 20.17 7.41
N TYR A 230 -5.40 21.36 7.95
CA TYR A 230 -6.06 21.83 9.17
C TYR A 230 -7.59 21.89 9.03
N ASP A 231 -8.09 22.34 7.88
CA ASP A 231 -9.53 22.51 7.63
C ASP A 231 -10.26 21.17 7.55
N LYS A 232 -9.55 20.10 7.18
CA LYS A 232 -10.08 18.73 7.15
C LYS A 232 -10.20 18.10 8.55
N PHE A 233 -9.22 18.34 9.43
CA PHE A 233 -9.15 17.68 10.73
C PHE A 233 -9.77 18.47 11.88
N TYR A 234 -9.95 19.79 11.72
CA TYR A 234 -10.46 20.65 12.78
C TYR A 234 -11.73 21.38 12.36
N LYS A 235 -12.61 21.59 13.35
CA LYS A 235 -13.76 22.46 13.16
C LYS A 235 -13.28 23.90 13.04
N THR A 236 -13.51 24.49 11.89
CA THR A 236 -13.12 25.87 11.60
C THR A 236 -14.27 26.85 11.84
N ILE A 237 -13.90 28.12 12.01
CA ILE A 237 -14.80 29.26 11.97
C ILE A 237 -14.50 30.08 10.72
N PRO A 238 -15.45 30.89 10.21
CA PRO A 238 -15.17 31.79 9.09
C PRO A 238 -13.91 32.62 9.33
N GLN A 239 -13.06 32.73 8.32
CA GLN A 239 -11.75 33.39 8.44
C GLN A 239 -11.86 34.81 9.01
N ALA A 240 -12.87 35.58 8.57
CA ALA A 240 -13.13 36.92 9.09
C ALA A 240 -13.43 36.95 10.60
N GLN A 241 -14.09 35.91 11.12
CA GLN A 241 -14.34 35.77 12.55
C GLN A 241 -13.06 35.44 13.31
N ALA A 242 -12.22 34.55 12.77
CA ALA A 242 -10.92 34.24 13.35
C ALA A 242 -10.04 35.50 13.41
N ASP A 243 -9.98 36.28 12.33
CA ASP A 243 -9.19 37.51 12.26
C ASP A 243 -9.68 38.57 13.25
N ALA A 244 -11.00 38.71 13.43
CA ALA A 244 -11.58 39.63 14.40
C ALA A 244 -11.23 39.23 15.85
N ILE A 245 -11.25 37.93 16.17
CA ILE A 245 -10.85 37.42 17.49
C ILE A 245 -9.36 37.68 17.73
N LEU A 246 -8.49 37.42 16.75
CA LEU A 246 -7.06 37.68 16.87
C LEU A 246 -6.78 39.18 17.10
N ALA A 247 -7.40 40.05 16.31
CA ALA A 247 -7.29 41.50 16.46
C ALA A 247 -7.78 41.97 17.83
N GLY A 248 -8.89 41.41 18.35
CA GLY A 248 -9.41 41.70 19.69
C GLY A 248 -8.47 41.29 20.83
N ASN A 249 -7.59 40.31 20.60
CA ASN A 249 -6.56 39.88 21.54
C ASN A 249 -5.19 40.53 21.28
N GLY A 250 -5.11 41.53 20.39
CA GLY A 250 -3.86 42.23 20.08
C GLY A 250 -2.87 41.43 19.22
N LEU A 251 -3.31 40.30 18.64
CA LEU A 251 -2.49 39.45 17.78
C LEU A 251 -2.78 39.77 16.30
N LYS A 252 -1.72 39.89 15.50
CA LYS A 252 -1.84 39.97 14.03
C LYS A 252 -1.38 38.65 13.44
N ARG A 253 -2.19 38.05 12.56
CA ARG A 253 -1.79 36.86 11.80
C ARG A 253 -0.62 37.25 10.89
N GLN A 254 0.50 36.53 10.99
CA GLN A 254 1.57 36.69 10.00
C GLN A 254 1.08 36.09 8.67
N PRO A 255 1.36 36.76 7.53
CA PRO A 255 0.95 36.29 6.22
C PRO A 255 1.61 34.95 5.84
#